data_AF-A0A1B6MID9-F1
#
_entry.id   AF-A0A1B6MID9-F1
#
_cell.length_a   1.000
_cell.length_b   1.000
_cell.length_c   1.000
_cell.angle_alpha   90.00
_cell.angle_beta   90.00
_cell.angle_gamma   90.00
#
_symmetry.space_group_name_H-M   'P 1'
#
loop_
_entity.id
_entity.type
_entity.pdbx_description
1 polymer ?
#
loop_
_entity_poly.entity_id
_entity_poly.type
_entity_poly.pdbx_seq_one_letter_code
_entity_poly.pdbx_strand_id
1 'polypeptide(L)'
;QEGVFSGFKARYSFEVAKSIYGDCGSNVSSSDYGIIMSPNFPLNYEGPTRGMASKTCNWYVNVRPNHKILLNFEFFAVEGDPTSRGCPAAVVRLWNTVGAPDSSVPIELCGEKPPTDKWQYMADSNHLRISFISADKSVGANGFKAVWTEIADPSGPCNEFRCTKSQFCIADKLRCNKVNNCGADDYSDEENCVVAEQMDWVLNGVLGGVSCSVF
;
A
#
# COMPACT_ATOMS: atom_id res chain seq x y z
N GLN A 1 -36.69 -19.53 40.59
CA GLN A 1 -35.26 -19.86 40.43
C GLN A 1 -34.58 -18.62 39.92
N GLU A 2 -33.79 -17.97 40.76
CA GLU A 2 -32.98 -16.80 40.40
C GLU A 2 -31.98 -17.19 39.32
N GLY A 3 -31.86 -16.35 38.30
CA GLY A 3 -30.95 -16.54 37.17
C GLY A 3 -29.50 -16.45 37.64
N VAL A 4 -28.84 -17.58 37.79
CA VAL A 4 -27.39 -17.64 38.00
C VAL A 4 -26.74 -17.34 36.65
N PHE A 5 -26.13 -16.16 36.54
CA PHE A 5 -25.31 -15.80 35.40
C PHE A 5 -23.85 -16.14 35.71
N SER A 6 -23.20 -16.86 34.80
CA SER A 6 -21.76 -17.12 34.89
C SER A 6 -21.00 -15.80 34.92
N GLY A 7 -20.22 -15.55 35.98
CA GLY A 7 -19.33 -14.41 36.07
C GLY A 7 -18.20 -14.47 35.03
N PHE A 8 -17.37 -13.43 34.96
CA PHE A 8 -16.20 -13.42 34.07
C PHE A 8 -14.90 -13.57 34.85
N LYS A 9 -13.90 -14.18 34.21
CA LYS A 9 -12.51 -14.22 34.68
C LYS A 9 -11.64 -13.55 33.63
N ALA A 10 -10.94 -12.48 34.02
CA ALA A 10 -9.98 -11.80 33.17
C ALA A 10 -8.55 -12.07 33.65
N ARG A 11 -7.61 -12.06 32.70
CA ARG A 11 -6.16 -12.08 32.96
C ARG A 11 -5.56 -10.86 32.27
N TYR A 12 -4.66 -10.18 32.95
CA TYR A 12 -3.88 -9.08 32.38
C TYR A 12 -2.40 -9.45 32.31
N SER A 13 -1.68 -8.83 31.39
CA SER A 13 -0.23 -8.89 31.24
C SER A 13 0.31 -7.50 30.93
N PHE A 14 1.54 -7.24 31.34
CA PHE A 14 2.25 -6.02 30.97
C PHE A 14 2.95 -6.25 29.62
N GLU A 15 2.65 -5.40 28.65
CA GLU A 15 3.38 -5.36 27.40
C GLU A 15 4.20 -4.08 27.32
N VAL A 16 5.32 -4.14 26.61
CA VAL A 16 6.12 -2.94 26.32
C VAL A 16 5.28 -2.02 25.45
N ALA A 17 5.25 -0.73 25.79
CA ALA A 17 4.56 0.27 25.00
C ALA A 17 5.13 0.27 23.57
N LYS A 18 4.31 -0.16 22.61
CA LYS A 18 4.67 -0.14 21.19
C LYS A 18 4.66 1.30 20.69
N SER A 19 5.45 1.57 19.64
CA SER A 19 5.37 2.85 18.94
C SER A 19 3.98 3.05 18.32
N ILE A 20 3.66 4.28 17.90
CA ILE A 20 2.43 4.53 17.15
C ILE A 20 2.34 3.73 15.84
N TYR A 21 3.48 3.28 15.30
CA TYR A 21 3.58 2.44 14.11
C TYR A 21 3.31 0.95 14.39
N GLY A 22 3.21 0.58 15.67
CA GLY A 22 3.08 -0.79 16.12
C GLY A 22 4.36 -1.60 15.91
N ASP A 23 4.20 -2.85 15.45
CA ASP A 23 5.25 -3.86 15.29
C ASP A 23 6.01 -3.73 13.95
N CYS A 24 5.37 -3.23 12.89
CA CYS A 24 5.97 -3.20 11.54
C CYS A 24 5.56 -2.01 10.65
N GLY A 25 4.73 -1.11 11.16
CA GLY A 25 4.29 0.06 10.39
C GLY A 25 5.39 1.10 10.22
N SER A 26 5.08 2.18 9.51
CA SER A 26 5.99 3.32 9.34
C SER A 26 5.25 4.63 9.06
N ASN A 27 5.95 5.75 9.20
CA ASN A 27 5.51 7.02 8.64
C ASN A 27 6.03 7.14 7.21
N VAL A 28 5.13 7.48 6.29
CA VAL A 28 5.44 7.69 4.89
C VAL A 28 5.11 9.14 4.56
N SER A 29 6.15 9.92 4.27
CA SER A 29 6.04 11.35 4.01
C SER A 29 7.00 11.76 2.91
N SER A 30 6.71 12.87 2.23
CA SER A 30 7.63 13.47 1.24
C SER A 30 7.96 12.55 0.06
N SER A 31 7.02 11.68 -0.31
CA SER A 31 7.06 10.86 -1.52
C SER A 31 5.77 11.05 -2.29
N ASP A 32 5.80 10.84 -3.60
CA ASP A 32 4.62 10.95 -4.47
C ASP A 32 3.96 9.58 -4.71
N TYR A 33 4.59 8.50 -4.25
CA TYR A 33 4.02 7.15 -4.24
C TYR A 33 4.75 6.25 -3.24
N GLY A 34 4.19 5.07 -3.01
CA GLY A 34 4.89 4.00 -2.31
C GLY A 34 4.09 2.70 -2.27
N ILE A 35 4.75 1.66 -1.79
CA ILE A 35 4.19 0.30 -1.70
C ILE A 35 4.12 -0.10 -0.24
N ILE A 36 2.95 -0.56 0.20
CA ILE A 36 2.69 -1.06 1.54
C ILE A 36 2.33 -2.53 1.43
N MET A 37 3.02 -3.35 2.21
CA MET A 37 2.90 -4.80 2.17
C MET A 37 2.70 -5.33 3.58
N SER A 38 1.91 -6.39 3.72
CA SER A 38 1.87 -7.15 4.96
C SER A 38 3.25 -7.75 5.27
N PRO A 39 3.56 -8.00 6.57
CA PRO A 39 4.76 -8.72 6.96
C PRO A 39 4.94 -10.00 6.14
N ASN A 40 6.17 -10.27 5.71
CA ASN A 40 6.57 -11.47 4.99
C ASN A 40 6.00 -11.63 3.57
N PHE A 41 5.19 -10.70 3.04
CA PHE A 41 4.64 -10.81 1.69
C PHE A 41 5.76 -11.04 0.65
N PRO A 42 5.62 -11.98 -0.32
CA PRO A 42 4.40 -12.72 -0.69
C PRO A 42 4.11 -14.00 0.14
N LEU A 43 4.94 -14.29 1.13
CA LEU A 43 4.68 -15.36 2.09
C LEU A 43 3.59 -14.92 3.08
N ASN A 44 3.03 -15.90 3.80
CA ASN A 44 1.95 -15.62 4.73
C ASN A 44 2.43 -14.74 5.88
N TYR A 45 1.59 -13.77 6.27
CA TYR A 45 1.81 -13.04 7.51
C TYR A 45 1.61 -13.99 8.70
N GLU A 46 2.26 -13.69 9.82
CA GLU A 46 2.20 -14.53 11.02
C GLU A 46 1.30 -13.90 12.09
N GLY A 47 0.49 -14.73 12.74
CA GLY A 47 -0.14 -14.38 14.01
C GLY A 47 0.89 -14.14 15.13
N PRO A 48 0.48 -13.57 16.27
CA PRO A 48 1.32 -13.52 17.46
C PRO A 48 1.49 -14.92 18.06
N THR A 49 2.57 -15.11 18.83
CA THR A 49 2.76 -16.36 19.58
C THR A 49 1.62 -16.56 20.57
N ARG A 50 1.17 -17.80 20.76
CA ARG A 50 0.02 -18.12 21.64
C ARG A 50 0.16 -17.47 23.01
N GLY A 51 -0.84 -16.67 23.41
CA GLY A 51 -0.87 -15.97 24.68
C GLY A 51 -0.21 -14.59 24.69
N MET A 52 0.30 -14.10 23.54
CA MET A 52 0.72 -12.71 23.35
C MET A 52 -0.40 -11.87 22.72
N ALA A 53 -0.36 -10.55 22.89
CA ALA A 53 -1.31 -9.66 22.23
C ALA A 53 -1.17 -9.66 20.70
N SER A 54 -2.21 -9.16 20.05
CA SER A 54 -2.27 -8.98 18.60
C SER A 54 -1.05 -8.24 18.05
N LYS A 55 -0.58 -8.66 16.87
CA LYS A 55 0.37 -7.89 16.08
C LYS A 55 -0.37 -6.76 15.39
N THR A 56 0.17 -5.55 15.42
CA THR A 56 -0.44 -4.37 14.80
C THR A 56 0.60 -3.59 14.02
N CYS A 57 0.30 -3.23 12.78
CA CYS A 57 1.16 -2.39 11.97
C CYS A 57 0.37 -1.19 11.46
N ASN A 58 0.84 0.01 11.79
CA ASN A 58 0.17 1.25 11.42
C ASN A 58 1.05 2.05 10.44
N TRP A 59 0.53 2.29 9.25
CA TRP A 59 1.12 3.20 8.29
C TRP A 59 0.39 4.52 8.29
N TYR A 60 1.15 5.60 8.38
CA TYR A 60 0.65 6.96 8.28
C TYR A 60 1.22 7.56 7.01
N VAL A 61 0.37 7.79 6.01
CA VAL A 61 0.77 8.35 4.72
C VAL A 61 0.37 9.82 4.70
N ASN A 62 1.34 10.69 4.48
CA ASN A 62 1.19 12.14 4.46
C ASN A 62 1.75 12.69 3.15
N VAL A 63 0.89 13.31 2.36
CA VAL A 63 1.24 13.90 1.07
C VAL A 63 1.18 15.42 1.11
N ARG A 64 1.59 16.06 0.00
CA ARG A 64 1.61 17.52 -0.12
C ARG A 64 0.21 18.12 0.13
N PRO A 65 0.13 19.35 0.67
CA PRO A 65 -1.15 20.07 0.74
C PRO A 65 -1.79 20.18 -0.66
N ASN A 66 -3.13 20.24 -0.71
CA ASN A 66 -3.91 20.25 -1.96
C ASN A 66 -3.72 19.02 -2.86
N HIS A 67 -3.22 17.92 -2.30
CA HIS A 67 -3.17 16.62 -2.95
C HIS A 67 -3.97 15.62 -2.13
N LYS A 68 -4.42 14.56 -2.78
CA LYS A 68 -5.14 13.44 -2.17
C LYS A 68 -4.33 12.16 -2.36
N ILE A 69 -4.69 11.15 -1.59
CA ILE A 69 -4.02 9.85 -1.62
C ILE A 69 -4.96 8.85 -2.28
N LEU A 70 -4.52 8.25 -3.39
CA LEU A 70 -5.15 7.10 -4.00
C LEU A 70 -4.47 5.84 -3.48
N LEU A 71 -5.20 4.95 -2.82
CA LEU A 71 -4.73 3.63 -2.39
C LEU A 71 -5.35 2.55 -3.29
N ASN A 72 -4.53 1.72 -3.90
CA ASN A 72 -4.96 0.60 -4.73
C ASN A 72 -4.37 -0.71 -4.19
N PHE A 73 -5.23 -1.68 -3.85
CA PHE A 73 -4.78 -3.03 -3.49
C PHE A 73 -4.57 -3.88 -4.74
N GLU A 74 -3.31 -4.09 -5.12
CA GLU A 74 -2.95 -5.00 -6.21
C GLU A 74 -3.27 -6.46 -5.84
N PHE A 75 -2.98 -6.82 -4.59
CA PHE A 75 -3.25 -8.14 -4.04
C PHE A 75 -3.82 -8.01 -2.62
N PHE A 76 -4.82 -8.82 -2.29
CA PHE A 76 -5.39 -8.86 -0.95
C PHE A 76 -5.99 -10.24 -0.65
N ALA A 77 -5.46 -10.89 0.38
CA ALA A 77 -5.95 -12.14 0.96
C ALA A 77 -5.65 -12.12 2.47
N VAL A 78 -6.63 -11.66 3.25
CA VAL A 78 -6.55 -11.52 4.72
C VAL A 78 -7.62 -12.40 5.35
N GLU A 79 -7.29 -13.11 6.42
CA GLU A 79 -8.22 -14.03 7.07
C GLU A 79 -9.49 -13.34 7.59
N GLY A 80 -10.64 -13.76 7.05
CA GLY A 80 -11.95 -13.30 7.47
C GLY A 80 -13.00 -13.56 6.40
N ASP A 81 -14.26 -13.34 6.75
CA ASP A 81 -15.37 -13.31 5.80
C ASP A 81 -16.26 -12.12 6.17
N PRO A 82 -16.15 -11.00 5.43
CA PRO A 82 -16.87 -9.78 5.76
C PRO A 82 -18.39 -9.95 5.75
N THR A 83 -18.93 -10.93 5.02
CA THR A 83 -20.39 -11.14 4.88
C THR A 83 -21.00 -12.02 5.95
N SER A 84 -20.24 -12.98 6.50
CA SER A 84 -20.77 -13.95 7.46
C SER A 84 -20.32 -13.69 8.91
N ARG A 85 -19.01 -13.62 9.16
CA ARG A 85 -18.41 -13.59 10.50
C ARG A 85 -17.56 -12.35 10.77
N GLY A 86 -17.42 -11.47 9.79
CA GLY A 86 -16.54 -10.31 9.82
C GLY A 86 -15.06 -10.71 9.77
N CYS A 87 -14.22 -9.86 10.37
CA CYS A 87 -12.76 -9.94 10.32
C CYS A 87 -12.14 -10.29 11.69
N PRO A 88 -12.47 -11.45 12.28
CA PRO A 88 -12.13 -11.70 13.68
C PRO A 88 -10.69 -12.18 13.88
N ALA A 89 -10.03 -12.71 12.84
CA ALA A 89 -8.66 -13.24 12.90
C ALA A 89 -7.63 -12.20 12.44
N ALA A 90 -7.90 -11.53 11.32
CA ALA A 90 -7.10 -10.41 10.86
C ALA A 90 -7.97 -9.36 10.18
N VAL A 91 -7.57 -8.09 10.26
CA VAL A 91 -8.32 -6.97 9.69
C VAL A 91 -7.37 -5.88 9.20
N VAL A 92 -7.67 -5.30 8.04
CA VAL A 92 -7.08 -4.04 7.57
C VAL A 92 -8.10 -2.93 7.79
N ARG A 93 -7.71 -1.89 8.52
CA ARG A 93 -8.52 -0.71 8.79
C ARG A 93 -7.98 0.48 8.02
N LEU A 94 -8.86 1.21 7.34
CA LEU A 94 -8.54 2.40 6.58
C LEU A 94 -9.28 3.62 7.15
N TRP A 95 -8.53 4.68 7.46
CA TRP A 95 -9.09 5.99 7.78
C TRP A 95 -8.76 6.94 6.65
N ASN A 96 -9.73 7.18 5.77
CA ASN A 96 -9.59 7.98 4.56
C ASN A 96 -10.40 9.30 4.61
N THR A 97 -11.17 9.57 5.67
CA THR A 97 -12.09 10.71 5.76
C THR A 97 -11.49 11.91 6.51
N VAL A 98 -12.05 13.10 6.26
CA VAL A 98 -11.69 14.34 6.97
C VAL A 98 -12.18 14.28 8.41
N GLY A 99 -11.25 14.08 9.33
CA GLY A 99 -11.47 14.04 10.78
C GLY A 99 -10.16 13.67 11.46
N ALA A 100 -10.06 13.84 12.77
CA ALA A 100 -8.89 13.32 13.49
C ALA A 100 -8.77 11.80 13.15
N PRO A 101 -7.60 11.30 12.73
CA PRO A 101 -7.41 9.92 12.27
C PRO A 101 -7.72 8.82 13.32
N ASP A 102 -8.10 9.23 14.53
CA ASP A 102 -8.56 8.38 15.64
C ASP A 102 -10.07 8.51 15.95
N SER A 103 -10.77 9.48 15.34
CA SER A 103 -12.19 9.78 15.64
C SER A 103 -13.15 9.42 14.50
N SER A 104 -12.66 9.13 13.29
CA SER A 104 -13.50 8.65 12.20
C SER A 104 -13.65 7.13 12.24
N VAL A 105 -14.82 6.65 11.81
CA VAL A 105 -15.10 5.21 11.70
C VAL A 105 -14.26 4.66 10.54
N PRO A 106 -13.35 3.71 10.77
CA PRO A 106 -12.56 3.13 9.70
C PRO A 106 -13.39 2.21 8.81
N ILE A 107 -12.96 2.07 7.56
CA ILE A 107 -13.37 0.98 6.69
C ILE A 107 -12.61 -0.27 7.13
N GLU A 108 -13.32 -1.35 7.46
CA GLU A 108 -12.73 -2.64 7.82
C GLU A 108 -12.74 -3.59 6.63
N LEU A 109 -11.58 -4.15 6.28
CA LEU A 109 -11.37 -5.04 5.15
C LEU A 109 -10.75 -6.37 5.61
N CYS A 110 -11.31 -7.47 5.11
CA CYS A 110 -10.77 -8.82 5.20
C CYS A 110 -11.38 -9.69 4.08
N GLY A 111 -10.96 -10.95 4.00
CA GLY A 111 -11.31 -11.86 2.91
C GLY A 111 -10.29 -11.79 1.78
N GLU A 112 -10.69 -12.27 0.61
CA GLU A 112 -9.89 -12.29 -0.60
C GLU A 112 -10.49 -11.35 -1.64
N LYS A 113 -9.66 -10.53 -2.27
CA LYS A 113 -10.08 -9.63 -3.34
C LYS A 113 -10.30 -10.42 -4.64
N PRO A 114 -11.52 -10.45 -5.19
CA PRO A 114 -11.76 -11.05 -6.49
C PRO A 114 -10.95 -10.36 -7.60
N PRO A 115 -10.52 -11.07 -8.66
CA PRO A 115 -9.79 -10.46 -9.78
C PRO A 115 -10.59 -9.37 -10.52
N THR A 116 -11.92 -9.44 -10.48
CA THR A 116 -12.83 -8.48 -11.13
C THR A 116 -13.05 -7.20 -10.33
N ASP A 117 -12.72 -7.21 -9.04
CA ASP A 117 -13.05 -6.14 -8.12
C ASP A 117 -11.92 -5.13 -8.01
N LYS A 118 -12.32 -3.87 -8.01
CA LYS A 118 -11.43 -2.72 -7.91
C LYS A 118 -11.39 -2.26 -6.47
N TRP A 119 -10.42 -2.75 -5.71
CA TRP A 119 -10.23 -2.33 -4.32
C TRP A 119 -9.32 -1.10 -4.30
N GLN A 120 -9.89 0.01 -4.77
CA GLN A 120 -9.27 1.33 -4.73
C GLN A 120 -10.03 2.25 -3.77
N TYR A 121 -9.29 3.04 -3.00
CA TYR A 121 -9.83 3.97 -2.01
C TYR A 121 -9.13 5.31 -2.18
N MET A 122 -9.91 6.38 -2.21
CA MET A 122 -9.40 7.74 -2.27
C MET A 122 -9.56 8.39 -0.90
N ALA A 123 -8.51 9.05 -0.44
CA ALA A 123 -8.57 9.88 0.75
C ALA A 123 -9.26 11.21 0.44
N ASP A 124 -10.09 11.67 1.37
CA ASP A 124 -10.73 12.98 1.32
C ASP A 124 -9.75 14.10 1.69
N SER A 125 -8.62 13.75 2.31
CA SER A 125 -7.56 14.67 2.76
C SER A 125 -6.18 14.26 2.22
N ASN A 126 -5.14 15.02 2.57
CA ASN A 126 -3.74 14.70 2.31
C ASN A 126 -3.13 13.72 3.35
N HIS A 127 -3.97 13.07 4.16
CA HIS A 127 -3.60 12.12 5.19
C HIS A 127 -4.39 10.82 5.03
N LEU A 128 -3.70 9.69 5.11
CA LEU A 128 -4.29 8.35 5.07
C LEU A 128 -3.64 7.51 6.15
N ARG A 129 -4.45 6.84 6.97
CA ARG A 129 -3.96 5.85 7.93
C ARG A 129 -4.43 4.46 7.53
N ILE A 130 -3.50 3.51 7.59
CA ILE A 130 -3.75 2.10 7.34
C ILE A 130 -3.29 1.35 8.59
N SER A 131 -4.14 0.51 9.16
CA SER A 131 -3.79 -0.35 10.30
C SER A 131 -4.07 -1.80 9.95
N PHE A 132 -3.04 -2.64 9.99
CA PHE A 132 -3.18 -4.08 9.89
C PHE A 132 -3.08 -4.70 11.27
N ILE A 133 -4.08 -5.48 11.66
CA ILE A 133 -4.13 -6.14 12.96
C ILE A 133 -4.29 -7.64 12.72
N SER A 134 -3.40 -8.44 13.29
CA SER A 134 -3.48 -9.90 13.31
C SER A 134 -3.63 -10.38 14.75
N ALA A 135 -4.74 -11.07 15.03
CA ALA A 135 -5.10 -11.58 16.36
C ALA A 135 -4.44 -12.94 16.66
N ASP A 136 -4.50 -13.34 17.93
CA ASP A 136 -3.95 -14.60 18.46
C ASP A 136 -4.38 -15.89 17.75
N LYS A 137 -5.60 -15.90 17.20
CA LYS A 137 -6.14 -17.04 16.44
C LYS A 137 -5.82 -17.03 14.95
N SER A 138 -5.08 -16.02 14.48
CA SER A 138 -4.67 -15.92 13.08
C SER A 138 -3.71 -17.04 12.72
N VAL A 139 -4.02 -17.77 11.65
CA VAL A 139 -3.17 -18.85 11.10
C VAL A 139 -2.22 -18.29 10.03
N GLY A 140 -2.54 -17.12 9.48
CA GLY A 140 -1.81 -16.46 8.41
C GLY A 140 -2.41 -16.76 7.04
N ALA A 141 -2.57 -15.72 6.24
CA ALA A 141 -2.86 -15.80 4.80
C ALA A 141 -1.78 -15.01 4.03
N ASN A 142 -1.82 -15.03 2.70
CA ASN A 142 -0.82 -14.36 1.87
C ASN A 142 -0.71 -12.85 2.11
N GLY A 143 -1.71 -12.24 2.75
CA GLY A 143 -1.69 -10.85 3.16
C GLY A 143 -2.03 -9.91 2.02
N PHE A 144 -1.36 -8.77 1.93
CA PHE A 144 -1.72 -7.76 0.93
C PHE A 144 -0.51 -7.01 0.41
N LYS A 145 -0.66 -6.50 -0.82
CA LYS A 145 0.22 -5.52 -1.45
C LYS A 145 -0.64 -4.38 -1.97
N ALA A 146 -0.40 -3.18 -1.45
CA ALA A 146 -1.09 -1.97 -1.83
C ALA A 146 -0.10 -0.94 -2.36
N VAL A 147 -0.48 -0.25 -3.42
CA VAL A 147 0.24 0.91 -3.95
C VAL A 147 -0.57 2.13 -3.54
N TRP A 148 0.09 3.12 -2.93
CA TRP A 148 -0.49 4.43 -2.75
C TRP A 148 0.18 5.44 -3.67
N THR A 149 -0.60 6.36 -4.21
CA THR A 149 -0.15 7.41 -5.14
C THR A 149 -0.68 8.76 -4.66
N GLU A 150 0.17 9.77 -4.70
CA GLU A 150 -0.23 11.16 -4.56
C GLU A 150 -0.89 11.63 -5.85
N ILE A 151 -2.13 12.10 -5.75
CA ILE A 151 -2.90 12.65 -6.86
C ILE A 151 -3.22 14.12 -6.58
N ALA A 152 -3.00 14.98 -7.57
CA ALA A 152 -3.38 16.39 -7.43
C ALA A 152 -4.90 16.53 -7.31
N ASP A 153 -5.38 17.49 -6.53
CA ASP A 153 -6.80 17.73 -6.36
C ASP A 153 -7.47 18.01 -7.73
N PRO A 154 -8.59 17.34 -8.08
CA PRO A 154 -9.27 17.54 -9.36
C PRO A 154 -9.77 18.98 -9.57
N SER A 155 -9.87 19.80 -8.52
CA SER A 155 -10.20 21.22 -8.61
C SER A 155 -9.04 22.10 -9.11
N GLY A 156 -7.80 21.59 -9.09
CA GLY A 156 -6.61 22.29 -9.55
C GLY A 156 -6.24 22.01 -11.00
N PRO A 157 -5.40 22.85 -11.64
CA PRO A 157 -4.85 22.56 -12.95
C PRO A 157 -3.85 21.38 -12.85
N CYS A 158 -3.98 20.42 -13.78
CA CYS A 158 -2.98 19.35 -13.91
C CYS A 158 -1.84 19.84 -14.81
N ASN A 159 -0.70 20.14 -14.20
CA ASN A 159 0.50 20.58 -14.92
C ASN A 159 1.48 19.43 -15.22
N GLU A 160 1.20 18.23 -14.72
CA GLU A 160 2.05 17.04 -14.84
C GLU A 160 1.36 15.98 -15.72
N PHE A 161 1.49 14.70 -15.38
CA PHE A 161 0.92 13.62 -16.19
C PHE A 161 -0.54 13.35 -15.82
N ARG A 162 -1.40 13.30 -16.85
CA ARG A 162 -2.81 12.96 -16.70
C ARG A 162 -3.07 11.56 -17.24
N CYS A 163 -3.52 10.66 -16.38
CA CYS A 163 -3.91 9.30 -16.71
C CYS A 163 -5.07 9.27 -17.71
N THR A 164 -5.01 8.40 -18.73
CA THR A 164 -5.93 8.46 -19.89
C THR A 164 -7.35 8.05 -19.54
N LYS A 165 -7.53 7.02 -18.70
CA LYS A 165 -8.84 6.46 -18.35
C LYS A 165 -9.36 7.03 -17.04
N SER A 166 -8.53 7.08 -16.01
CA SER A 166 -8.91 7.55 -14.67
C SER A 166 -8.92 9.07 -14.56
N GLN A 167 -8.26 9.78 -15.48
CA GLN A 167 -8.11 11.24 -15.50
C GLN A 167 -7.40 11.82 -14.25
N PHE A 168 -6.79 10.96 -13.43
CA PHE A 168 -5.98 11.37 -12.30
C PHE A 168 -4.73 12.11 -12.77
N CYS A 169 -4.36 13.14 -12.02
CA CYS A 169 -3.14 13.89 -12.24
C CYS A 169 -2.09 13.41 -11.26
N ILE A 170 -1.02 12.81 -11.79
CA ILE A 170 0.09 12.25 -11.01
C ILE A 170 1.39 12.94 -11.40
N ALA A 171 2.42 12.77 -10.57
CA ALA A 171 3.71 13.39 -10.86
C ALA A 171 4.37 12.78 -12.12
N ASP A 172 4.99 13.58 -12.98
CA ASP A 172 5.54 13.11 -14.27
C ASP A 172 6.66 12.06 -14.07
N LYS A 173 7.39 12.15 -12.96
CA LYS A 173 8.43 11.16 -12.58
C LYS A 173 7.89 9.76 -12.23
N LEU A 174 6.57 9.62 -12.09
CA LEU A 174 5.94 8.33 -11.82
C LEU A 174 5.69 7.53 -13.09
N ARG A 175 5.90 8.13 -14.26
CA ARG A 175 5.78 7.43 -15.53
C ARG A 175 6.94 6.45 -15.71
N CYS A 176 6.63 5.27 -16.25
CA CYS A 176 7.61 4.26 -16.61
C CYS A 176 8.51 3.80 -15.44
N ASN A 177 7.97 3.78 -14.23
CA ASN A 177 8.65 3.38 -13.01
C ASN A 177 8.38 1.91 -12.64
N LYS A 178 7.64 1.16 -13.48
CA LYS A 178 7.18 -0.23 -13.29
C LYS A 178 6.14 -0.42 -12.18
N VAL A 179 5.51 0.66 -11.74
CA VAL A 179 4.46 0.66 -10.73
C VAL A 179 3.26 1.37 -11.32
N ASN A 180 2.10 0.70 -11.33
CA ASN A 180 0.89 1.36 -11.75
C ASN A 180 0.44 2.37 -10.69
N ASN A 181 0.57 3.65 -11.01
CA ASN A 181 0.17 4.79 -10.21
C ASN A 181 -1.17 5.40 -10.66
N CYS A 182 -1.66 5.08 -11.86
CA CYS A 182 -2.89 5.62 -12.44
C CYS A 182 -4.20 4.99 -11.93
N GLY A 183 -4.12 3.98 -11.07
CA GLY A 183 -5.26 3.35 -10.38
C GLY A 183 -5.53 1.92 -10.86
N ALA A 184 -6.67 1.33 -10.48
CA ALA A 184 -6.90 -0.11 -10.70
C ALA A 184 -7.06 -0.53 -12.19
N ASP A 185 -7.55 0.36 -13.07
CA ASP A 185 -7.87 0.04 -14.47
C ASP A 185 -7.11 0.87 -15.51
N ASP A 186 -6.22 1.72 -15.02
CA ASP A 186 -5.49 2.64 -15.84
C ASP A 186 -4.00 2.38 -15.63
N TYR A 187 -3.33 1.91 -16.68
CA TYR A 187 -1.90 1.63 -16.70
C TYR A 187 -1.16 2.65 -17.60
N SER A 188 -1.81 3.77 -17.93
CA SER A 188 -1.32 4.75 -18.92
C SER A 188 0.05 5.33 -18.58
N ASP A 189 0.40 5.38 -17.30
CA ASP A 189 1.70 5.83 -16.81
C ASP A 189 2.83 4.86 -17.16
N GLU A 190 2.53 3.59 -17.34
CA GLU A 190 3.46 2.52 -17.71
C GLU A 190 3.32 2.08 -19.18
N GLU A 191 2.37 2.67 -19.92
CA GLU A 191 2.19 2.44 -21.35
C GLU A 191 3.11 3.35 -22.18
N ASN A 192 3.56 2.85 -23.33
CA ASN A 192 4.41 3.58 -24.28
C ASN A 192 5.71 4.15 -23.69
N CYS A 193 6.28 3.43 -22.72
CA CYS A 193 7.61 3.72 -22.20
C CYS A 193 8.63 3.57 -23.32
N VAL A 194 9.08 4.70 -23.86
CA VAL A 194 10.28 4.73 -24.70
C VAL A 194 11.43 4.31 -23.80
N VAL A 195 11.81 3.03 -23.91
CA VAL A 195 13.10 2.59 -23.39
C VAL A 195 14.10 3.44 -24.15
N ALA A 196 14.69 4.43 -23.49
CA ALA A 196 15.96 4.96 -23.93
C ALA A 196 16.93 3.80 -23.80
N GLU A 197 16.94 2.88 -24.78
CA GLU A 197 18.09 2.04 -25.00
C GLU A 197 19.22 3.04 -25.18
N GLN A 198 20.12 3.06 -24.20
CA GLN A 198 21.41 3.66 -24.38
C GLN A 198 22.02 2.92 -25.59
N MET A 199 21.92 3.54 -26.77
CA MET A 199 22.69 3.13 -27.92
C MET A 199 24.14 3.29 -27.51
N ASP A 200 24.77 2.21 -27.04
CA ASP A 200 26.21 2.10 -26.94
C ASP A 200 26.74 2.16 -28.38
N TRP A 201 27.00 3.38 -28.84
CA TRP A 201 27.76 3.67 -30.04
C TRP A 201 29.22 3.28 -29.76
N VAL A 202 29.50 1.98 -29.66
CA VAL A 202 30.88 1.51 -29.74
C VAL A 202 31.36 1.82 -31.15
N LEU A 203 32.14 2.90 -31.23
CA LEU A 203 32.99 3.27 -32.35
C LEU A 203 33.84 2.07 -32.79
N ASN A 204 33.37 1.29 -33.76
CA ASN A 204 34.24 0.50 -34.61
C ASN A 204 34.30 1.18 -35.98
N GLY A 205 35.06 2.28 -35.99
CA GLY A 205 35.30 3.10 -37.15
C GLY A 205 36.68 3.75 -37.08
N VAL A 206 37.74 2.95 -37.08
CA VAL A 206 39.06 3.41 -37.56
C VAL A 206 39.65 2.33 -38.47
N LEU A 207 39.38 2.50 -39.76
CA LEU A 207 40.26 2.06 -40.83
C LEU A 207 41.63 2.73 -40.61
N GLY A 208 42.55 1.99 -39.98
CA GLY A 208 43.92 2.43 -39.70
C GLY A 208 44.93 1.57 -40.44
N GLY A 209 44.83 1.51 -41.77
CA GLY A 209 45.91 1.01 -42.60
C GLY A 209 47.01 2.07 -42.71
N VAL A 210 48.11 1.90 -41.98
CA VAL A 210 49.40 2.50 -42.34
C VAL A 210 50.49 1.47 -42.05
N SER A 211 51.02 0.89 -43.13
CA SER A 211 52.25 0.12 -43.11
C SER A 211 53.41 1.09 -42.84
N CYS A 212 54.23 0.76 -41.84
CA CYS A 212 55.56 1.33 -41.69
C CYS A 212 56.51 0.18 -41.32
N SER A 213 57.32 -0.26 -42.27
CA SER A 213 58.49 -1.10 -42.03
C SER A 213 59.63 -0.49 -42.81
N VAL A 214 60.59 0.04 -42.06
CA VAL A 214 61.91 0.46 -42.54
C VAL A 214 62.79 -0.78 -42.42
N PHE A 215 63.21 -1.35 -43.56
CA PHE A 215 64.55 -1.79 -43.93
C PHE A 215 64.52 -2.35 -45.36
#